data_AF-A0A8S3BX15-F1
#
_entry.id   AF-A0A8S3BX15-F1
#
_cell.length_a   1.000
_cell.length_b   1.000
_cell.length_c   1.000
_cell.angle_alpha   90.00
_cell.angle_beta   90.00
_cell.angle_gamma   90.00
#
_symmetry.space_group_name_H-M   'P 1'
#
loop_
_entity.id
_entity.type
_entity.pdbx_description
1 polymer ?
#
loop_
_entity_poly.entity_id
_entity_poly.type
_entity_poly.pdbx_seq_one_letter_code
_entity_poly.pdbx_strand_id
1 'polypeptide(L)' 'SFVCKVHECGETFTSRSEALKHAKKHAELDPFDFVCDHCGKKFLGIANMKRHLRVHMGSEG' A
#
# COMPACT_ATOMS: atom_id res chain seq x y z
N SER A 1 -7.08 -16.14 18.91
CA SER A 1 -5.91 -15.49 18.32
C SER A 1 -6.38 -14.46 17.30
N PHE A 2 -5.74 -13.30 17.24
CA PHE A 2 -6.03 -12.24 16.28
C PHE A 2 -5.02 -12.33 15.15
N VAL A 3 -5.45 -12.53 13.92
CA VAL A 3 -4.58 -12.74 12.75
C VAL A 3 -4.53 -11.45 11.93
N CYS A 4 -3.32 -10.98 11.60
CA CYS A 4 -3.15 -9.89 10.67
C CYS A 4 -3.49 -10.35 9.24
N LYS A 5 -4.47 -9.68 8.62
CA LYS A 5 -4.96 -9.99 7.26
C LYS A 5 -4.37 -9.08 6.17
N VAL A 6 -3.38 -8.26 6.51
CA VAL A 6 -2.68 -7.42 5.52
C VAL A 6 -1.77 -8.32 4.67
N HIS A 7 -1.70 -7.99 3.37
CA HIS A 7 -1.05 -8.77 2.31
C HIS A 7 0.25 -9.43 2.80
N GLU A 8 0.27 -10.77 2.82
CA GLU A 8 1.42 -11.61 3.19
C GLU A 8 1.95 -11.53 4.64
N CYS A 9 1.38 -10.70 5.53
CA CYS A 9 1.91 -10.55 6.88
C CYS A 9 1.70 -11.78 7.77
N GLY A 10 0.50 -12.35 7.78
CA GLY A 10 0.20 -13.62 8.46
C GLY A 10 0.44 -13.66 9.99
N GLU A 11 0.84 -12.56 10.64
CA GLU A 11 1.19 -12.54 12.05
C GLU A 11 -0.02 -12.81 12.96
N THR A 12 0.23 -13.50 14.07
CA THR A 12 -0.79 -13.90 15.05
C THR A 12 -0.53 -13.31 16.43
N PHE A 13 -1.55 -12.68 17.00
CA PHE A 13 -1.49 -12.02 18.29
C PHE A 13 -2.45 -12.68 19.29
N THR A 14 -2.07 -12.68 20.56
CA THR A 14 -2.89 -13.18 21.67
C THR A 14 -3.89 -12.14 22.17
N SER A 15 -3.66 -10.85 21.89
CA SER A 15 -4.50 -9.73 22.33
C SER A 15 -4.91 -8.81 21.19
N ARG A 16 -6.15 -8.29 21.28
CA ARG A 16 -6.74 -7.38 20.28
C ARG A 16 -5.96 -6.09 20.14
N SER A 17 -5.49 -5.53 21.26
CA SER A 17 -4.76 -4.26 21.29
C SER A 17 -3.45 -4.33 20.53
N GLU A 18 -2.76 -5.46 20.60
CA GLU A 18 -1.49 -5.68 19.91
C GLU A 18 -1.70 -5.86 18.41
N ALA A 19 -2.74 -6.62 18.01
CA ALA A 19 -3.13 -6.73 16.60
C ALA A 19 -3.52 -5.37 15.99
N LEU A 20 -4.21 -4.50 16.74
CA LEU A 20 -4.61 -3.16 16.27
C LEU A 20 -3.42 -2.20 16.12
N LYS A 21 -2.47 -2.21 17.07
CA LYS A 21 -1.23 -1.42 16.95
C LYS A 21 -0.38 -1.89 15.77
N HIS A 22 -0.30 -3.21 15.57
CA HIS A 22 0.40 -3.81 14.44
C HIS A 22 -0.27 -3.44 13.10
N ALA A 23 -1.61 -3.54 13.01
CA ALA A 23 -2.35 -3.15 11.81
C ALA A 23 -2.23 -1.64 11.48
N LYS A 24 -2.04 -0.78 12.49
CA LYS A 24 -1.72 0.64 12.26
C LYS A 24 -0.36 0.83 11.61
N LYS A 25 0.67 0.05 11.99
CA LYS A 25 1.96 0.08 11.30
C LYS A 25 1.81 -0.28 9.82
N HIS A 26 0.93 -1.22 9.50
CA HIS A 26 0.57 -1.46 8.10
C HIS A 26 -0.09 -0.23 7.50
N ALA A 27 -1.13 0.36 8.07
CA ALA A 27 -1.71 1.59 7.52
C ALA A 27 -0.72 2.78 7.39
N GLU A 28 0.34 2.81 8.19
CA GLU A 28 1.42 3.80 8.13
C GLU A 28 2.53 3.43 7.12
N LEU A 29 2.70 2.14 6.80
CA LEU A 29 3.67 1.58 5.82
C LEU A 29 3.05 1.20 4.48
N ASP A 30 1.72 1.13 4.42
CA ASP A 30 0.84 0.81 3.31
C ASP A 30 0.27 2.15 2.86
N PRO A 31 1.02 2.93 2.06
CA PRO A 31 0.43 4.03 1.35
C PRO A 31 -0.50 3.42 0.31
N PHE A 32 -1.77 3.22 0.69
CA PHE A 32 -2.93 3.24 -0.18
C PHE A 32 -2.62 2.78 -1.60
N ASP A 33 -2.53 1.47 -1.85
CA ASP A 33 -2.35 0.80 -3.16
C ASP A 33 -2.40 1.79 -4.36
N PHE A 34 -1.31 2.56 -4.58
CA PHE A 34 -1.29 3.59 -5.61
C PHE A 34 -0.92 2.89 -6.90
N VAL A 35 -1.93 2.30 -7.53
CA VAL A 35 -1.81 1.57 -8.79
C VAL A 35 -1.99 2.54 -9.94
N CYS A 36 -1.08 2.49 -10.90
CA CYS A 36 -1.29 3.18 -12.15
C CYS A 36 -2.38 2.47 -12.96
N ASP A 37 -3.48 3.16 -13.24
CA ASP A 37 -4.60 2.64 -14.03
C ASP A 37 -4.17 2.21 -15.46
N HIS A 38 -3.20 2.92 -16.06
CA HIS A 38 -2.72 2.63 -17.41
C HIS A 38 -1.89 1.34 -17.54
N CYS A 39 -1.21 0.89 -16.49
CA CYS A 39 -0.26 -0.24 -16.59
C CYS A 39 -0.24 -1.18 -15.39
N GLY A 40 -1.09 -0.98 -14.39
CA GLY A 40 -1.17 -1.80 -13.18
C GLY A 40 0.04 -1.68 -12.24
N LYS A 41 0.97 -0.75 -12.50
CA LYS A 41 2.20 -0.63 -11.71
C LYS A 41 1.91 -0.03 -10.34
N LYS A 42 2.38 -0.69 -9.27
CA LYS A 42 2.19 -0.27 -7.88
C LYS A 42 3.29 0.69 -7.44
N PHE A 43 2.92 1.70 -6.64
CA PHE A 43 3.85 2.69 -6.10
C PHE A 43 3.70 2.81 -4.58
N LEU A 44 4.83 2.95 -3.89
CA LEU A 44 4.91 3.22 -2.45
C LEU A 44 4.65 4.71 -2.15
N GLY A 45 3.58 5.28 -2.73
CA GLY A 45 3.13 6.65 -2.45
C GLY A 45 2.71 7.47 -3.67
N ILE A 46 1.80 8.42 -3.41
CA ILE A 46 1.16 9.27 -4.41
C ILE A 46 2.15 10.12 -5.22
N ALA A 47 3.24 10.59 -4.62
CA ALA A 47 4.24 11.41 -5.31
C ALA A 47 4.98 10.61 -6.40
N ASN A 48 5.30 9.35 -6.12
CA ASN A 48 5.93 8.44 -7.07
C ASN A 48 4.98 8.05 -8.19
N MET A 49 3.72 7.75 -7.86
CA MET A 49 2.67 7.50 -8.84
C MET A 49 2.45 8.71 -9.76
N LYS A 50 2.29 9.93 -9.20
CA LYS A 50 2.11 11.16 -10.00
C LYS A 50 3.30 11.44 -10.93
N ARG A 51 4.53 11.17 -10.50
CA ARG A 51 5.70 11.25 -11.38
C ARG A 51 5.63 10.22 -12.50
N HIS A 52 5.23 9.00 -12.19
CA HIS A 52 5.07 7.95 -13.18
C HIS A 52 3.98 8.25 -14.21
N LEU A 53 2.86 8.86 -13.82
CA LEU A 53 1.78 9.24 -14.76
C LEU A 53 2.26 10.16 -15.89
N ARG A 54 3.33 10.94 -15.68
CA ARG A 54 3.93 11.76 -16.74
C ARG A 54 4.55 10.93 -17.88
N VAL A 55 4.91 9.68 -17.64
CA VAL A 55 5.41 8.77 -18.67
C VAL A 55 4.28 8.37 -19.63
N HIS A 56 3.05 8.21 -19.11
CA HIS A 56 1.88 7.91 -19.93
C HIS A 56 1.35 9.14 -20.67
N MET A 57 1.48 10.32 -20.05
CA MET A 57 1.14 11.61 -20.69
C MET A 57 2.25 12.14 -21.63
N GLY A 58 3.38 11.43 -21.73
CA GLY A 58 4.61 11.91 -22.39
C GLY A 58 4.74 11.54 -23.86
N SER A 59 3.65 11.52 -24.65
CA SER A 59 3.73 11.35 -26.11
C SER A 59 2.59 12.03 -26.89
N GLU A 60 2.06 13.16 -26.43
CA GLU A 60 1.32 14.07 -27.33
C GLU A 60 1.70 15.52 -27.03
N GLY A 61 2.58 16.02 -27.91
CA GLY A 61 3.23 17.32 -27.91
C GLY A 61 4.35 17.26 -28.94
#